data_AF-A0A1F5GZI9-F1
#
_entry.id   AF-A0A1F5GZI9-F1
#
_cell.length_a   1.000
_cell.length_b   1.000
_cell.length_c   1.000
_cell.angle_alpha   90.00
_cell.angle_beta   90.00
_cell.angle_gamma   90.00
#
_symmetry.space_group_name_H-M   'P 1'
#
loop_
_entity.id
_entity.type
_entity.pdbx_description
1 polymer ?
#
loop_
_entity_poly.entity_id
_entity_poly.type
_entity_poly.pdbx_seq_one_letter_code
_entity_poly.pdbx_strand_id
1 'polypeptide(L)'
;MPVLNGEYLPFPVTDKDGRLLEMVYRPHIWFMFKIGHRLTRPIAGLIDSGADRNLFPAQIGEQLGINVKRGKPHITTGIGNHQITTFRHSGIDLLFDSGYHFQTEVDFSYEIETLLLGGIGFFDKFKKVTFQKKAEIVELEY
;
A
#
# COMPACT_ATOMS: atom_id res chain seq x y z
N MET A 1 -7.96 16.52 -16.13
CA MET A 1 -6.67 16.14 -15.52
C MET A 1 -6.56 14.63 -15.62
N PRO A 2 -5.38 14.06 -15.79
CA PRO A 2 -5.21 12.60 -15.78
C PRO A 2 -5.68 11.99 -14.45
N VAL A 3 -6.28 10.81 -14.51
CA VAL A 3 -6.84 10.11 -13.34
C VAL A 3 -6.42 8.64 -13.37
N LEU A 4 -6.02 8.11 -12.22
CA LEU A 4 -5.96 6.66 -12.00
C LEU A 4 -7.24 6.20 -11.32
N ASN A 5 -7.74 5.04 -11.71
CA ASN A 5 -8.91 4.42 -11.11
C ASN A 5 -8.47 3.23 -10.24
N GLY A 6 -8.77 3.33 -8.95
CA GLY A 6 -8.84 2.20 -8.04
C GLY A 6 -10.26 1.66 -7.95
N GLU A 7 -10.39 0.49 -7.33
CA GLU A 7 -11.65 -0.24 -7.16
C GLU A 7 -11.80 -0.68 -5.71
N TYR A 8 -13.00 -1.05 -5.30
CA TYR A 8 -13.19 -1.69 -4.00
C TYR A 8 -13.15 -3.21 -4.14
N LEU A 9 -12.14 -3.83 -3.55
CA LEU A 9 -11.99 -5.28 -3.53
C LEU A 9 -12.73 -5.89 -2.33
N PRO A 10 -13.32 -7.09 -2.47
CA PRO A 10 -14.03 -7.77 -1.39
C PRO A 10 -13.06 -8.45 -0.41
N PHE A 11 -13.31 -8.29 0.88
CA PHE A 11 -12.56 -8.92 1.98
C PHE A 11 -13.52 -9.68 2.90
N PRO A 12 -13.31 -10.98 3.11
CA PRO A 12 -14.10 -11.73 4.07
C PRO A 12 -13.73 -11.32 5.50
N VAL A 13 -14.74 -10.97 6.29
CA VAL A 13 -14.61 -10.84 7.75
C VAL A 13 -15.07 -12.16 8.35
N THR A 14 -14.18 -12.83 9.08
CA THR A 14 -14.47 -14.11 9.72
C THR A 14 -14.51 -13.98 11.24
N ASP A 15 -15.26 -14.88 11.89
CA ASP A 15 -15.10 -15.10 13.31
C ASP A 15 -13.77 -15.81 13.63
N LYS A 16 -13.54 -16.05 14.93
CA LYS A 16 -12.36 -16.77 15.45
C LYS A 16 -12.23 -18.21 14.94
N ASP A 17 -13.34 -18.81 14.48
CA ASP A 17 -13.41 -20.18 13.99
C ASP A 17 -13.33 -20.21 12.44
N GLY A 18 -13.08 -19.06 11.80
CA GLY A 18 -12.93 -18.93 10.36
C GLY A 18 -14.25 -18.88 9.58
N ARG A 19 -15.40 -18.77 10.26
CA ARG A 19 -16.70 -18.69 9.59
C ARG A 19 -16.92 -17.29 9.06
N LEU A 20 -17.36 -17.18 7.81
CA LEU A 20 -17.69 -15.91 7.18
C LEU A 20 -18.85 -15.22 7.93
N LEU A 21 -18.60 -14.00 8.41
CA LEU A 21 -19.60 -13.14 9.03
C LEU A 21 -20.18 -12.14 8.01
N GLU A 22 -19.31 -11.47 7.27
CA GLU A 22 -19.70 -10.50 6.25
C GLU A 22 -18.59 -10.32 5.20
N MET A 23 -18.95 -9.68 4.08
CA MET A 23 -18.00 -9.22 3.07
C MET A 23 -17.87 -7.70 3.16
N VAL A 24 -16.66 -7.21 3.46
CA VAL A 24 -16.36 -5.78 3.45
C VAL A 24 -15.57 -5.41 2.21
N TYR A 25 -15.94 -4.31 1.59
CA TYR A 25 -15.31 -3.85 0.35
C TYR A 25 -14.35 -2.70 0.67
N ARG A 26 -13.08 -2.84 0.30
CA ARG A 26 -11.99 -1.90 0.67
C ARG A 26 -11.30 -1.32 -0.56
N PRO A 27 -10.95 -0.02 -0.56
CA PRO A 27 -10.41 0.67 -1.72
C PRO A 27 -8.97 0.22 -2.03
N HIS A 28 -8.73 -0.27 -3.23
CA HIS A 28 -7.41 -0.70 -3.71
C HIS A 28 -7.08 -0.07 -5.05
N ILE A 29 -5.79 0.01 -5.33
CA ILE A 29 -5.28 0.27 -6.68
C ILE A 29 -4.24 -0.78 -7.04
N TRP A 30 -4.27 -1.20 -8.30
CA TRP A 30 -3.25 -2.07 -8.89
C TRP A 30 -2.06 -1.26 -9.34
N PHE A 31 -0.87 -1.73 -8.97
CA PHE A 31 0.39 -1.17 -9.41
C PHE A 31 1.45 -2.28 -9.50
N MET A 32 2.56 -1.98 -10.16
CA MET A 32 3.79 -2.75 -10.02
C MET A 32 4.76 -1.90 -9.21
N PHE A 33 5.50 -2.50 -8.29
CA PHE A 33 6.59 -1.79 -7.63
C PHE A 33 7.94 -2.34 -8.08
N LYS A 34 8.91 -1.44 -8.16
CA LYS A 34 10.25 -1.72 -8.69
C LYS A 34 11.31 -1.22 -7.74
N ILE A 35 12.34 -2.05 -7.57
CA ILE A 35 13.55 -1.72 -6.82
C ILE A 35 14.76 -2.09 -7.67
N GLY A 36 15.55 -1.09 -8.06
CA GLY A 36 16.65 -1.27 -8.99
C GLY A 36 16.17 -1.80 -10.34
N HIS A 37 16.59 -3.00 -10.73
CA HIS A 37 16.18 -3.65 -11.99
C HIS A 37 15.05 -4.67 -11.82
N ARG A 38 14.58 -4.92 -10.60
CA ARG A 38 13.54 -5.92 -10.34
C ARG A 38 12.18 -5.25 -10.19
N LEU A 39 11.17 -5.87 -10.77
CA LEU A 39 9.78 -5.40 -10.86
C LEU A 39 8.87 -6.56 -10.45
N THR A 40 7.78 -6.26 -9.76
CA THR A 40 6.76 -7.29 -9.50
C THR A 40 5.75 -7.45 -10.62
N ARG A 41 4.99 -8.53 -10.55
CA ARG A 41 3.68 -8.58 -11.20
C ARG A 41 2.76 -7.50 -10.58
N PRO A 42 1.71 -7.08 -11.30
CA PRO A 42 0.68 -6.21 -10.72
C PRO A 42 0.18 -6.75 -9.39
N ILE A 43 0.12 -5.88 -8.40
CA ILE A 43 -0.34 -6.16 -7.04
C ILE A 43 -1.27 -5.05 -6.58
N ALA A 44 -2.26 -5.41 -5.76
CA ALA A 44 -3.19 -4.46 -5.19
C ALA A 44 -2.67 -3.95 -3.84
N GLY A 45 -2.62 -2.64 -3.65
CA GLY A 45 -2.39 -2.02 -2.34
C GLY A 45 -3.64 -1.34 -1.84
N LEU A 46 -3.89 -1.45 -0.53
CA LEU A 46 -4.98 -0.76 0.14
C LEU A 46 -4.68 0.73 0.16
N ILE A 47 -5.60 1.54 -0.38
CA ILE A 47 -5.54 3.00 -0.29
C ILE A 47 -6.04 3.40 1.10
N ASP A 48 -5.11 3.73 1.99
CA ASP A 48 -5.40 3.90 3.42
C ASP A 48 -4.95 5.28 3.93
N SER A 49 -5.90 6.21 4.00
CA SER A 49 -5.63 7.53 4.57
C SER A 49 -5.38 7.50 6.08
N GLY A 50 -5.65 6.38 6.76
CA GLY A 50 -5.33 6.16 8.18
C GLY A 50 -3.89 5.75 8.42
N ALA A 51 -3.15 5.35 7.38
CA ALA A 51 -1.72 5.09 7.47
C ALA A 51 -0.93 6.38 7.20
N ASP A 52 -0.04 6.76 8.12
CA ASP A 52 0.81 7.95 7.95
C ASP A 52 1.73 7.87 6.72
N ARG A 53 2.16 6.65 6.37
CA ARG A 53 3.15 6.37 5.32
C ARG A 53 2.81 5.06 4.59
N ASN A 54 3.43 4.85 3.44
CA ASN A 54 3.44 3.53 2.80
C ASN A 54 4.06 2.48 3.73
N LEU A 55 3.37 1.36 3.96
CA LEU A 55 3.80 0.27 4.82
C LEU A 55 3.59 -1.08 4.12
N PHE A 56 4.69 -1.72 3.72
CA PHE A 56 4.67 -2.94 2.91
C PHE A 56 5.28 -4.15 3.65
N PRO A 57 4.84 -5.39 3.35
CA PRO A 57 5.47 -6.60 3.88
C PRO A 57 6.95 -6.69 3.50
N ALA A 58 7.81 -6.99 4.47
CA ALA A 58 9.26 -7.07 4.25
C ALA A 58 9.65 -8.12 3.20
N GLN A 59 8.92 -9.23 3.15
CA GLN A 59 9.14 -10.34 2.23
C GLN A 59 9.11 -9.88 0.77
N ILE A 60 8.25 -8.91 0.46
CA ILE A 60 8.11 -8.33 -0.87
C ILE A 60 9.38 -7.55 -1.27
N GLY A 61 9.96 -6.78 -0.34
CA GLY A 61 11.24 -6.11 -0.55
C GLY A 61 12.40 -7.11 -0.71
N GLU A 62 12.46 -8.14 0.13
CA GLU A 62 13.50 -9.17 0.07
C GLU A 62 13.46 -9.97 -1.24
N GLN A 63 12.27 -10.29 -1.75
CA GLN A 63 12.09 -10.91 -3.07
C GLN A 63 12.66 -10.03 -4.20
N LEU A 64 12.54 -8.70 -4.08
CA LEU A 64 13.17 -7.75 -4.99
C LEU A 64 14.65 -7.47 -4.69
N GLY A 65 15.25 -8.20 -3.74
CA GLY A 65 16.70 -8.23 -3.54
C GLY A 65 17.25 -7.15 -2.61
N ILE A 66 16.40 -6.41 -1.89
CA ILE A 66 16.90 -5.52 -0.83
C ILE A 66 17.04 -6.26 0.49
N ASN A 67 18.09 -5.90 1.24
CA ASN A 67 18.16 -6.26 2.65
C ASN A 67 17.31 -5.26 3.43
N VAL A 68 16.08 -5.65 3.75
CA VAL A 68 15.10 -4.79 4.44
C VAL A 68 15.68 -4.20 5.72
N LYS A 69 16.39 -4.99 6.53
CA LYS A 69 16.96 -4.54 7.81
C LYS A 69 18.05 -3.47 7.68
N ARG A 70 18.57 -3.21 6.48
CA ARG A 70 19.50 -2.09 6.22
C ARG A 70 18.80 -0.75 6.04
N GLY A 71 17.47 -0.74 5.97
CA GLY A 71 16.68 0.49 5.94
C GLY A 71 16.79 1.27 7.26
N LYS A 72 16.34 2.52 7.24
CA LYS A 72 16.33 3.35 8.45
C LYS A 72 15.26 2.81 9.41
N PRO A 73 15.62 2.38 10.63
CA PRO A 73 14.65 1.82 11.56
C PRO A 73 13.68 2.90 12.05
N HIS A 74 12.41 2.54 12.15
CA HIS A 74 11.32 3.37 12.64
C HIS A 74 10.33 2.50 13.46
N ILE A 75 9.52 3.17 14.28
CA ILE A 75 8.38 2.56 14.97
C ILE A 75 7.12 3.19 14.40
N THR A 76 6.18 2.35 13.96
CA THR A 76 4.84 2.77 13.56
C THR A 76 3.86 2.33 14.63
N THR A 77 2.92 3.19 15.00
CA THR A 77 1.89 2.91 16.01
C THR A 77 0.53 2.85 15.35
N GLY A 78 -0.21 1.76 15.56
CA GLY A 78 -1.56 1.56 15.06
C GLY A 78 -2.62 1.58 16.18
N ILE A 79 -3.81 1.09 15.85
CA ILE A 79 -4.96 0.99 16.77
C ILE A 79 -4.56 0.23 18.04
N GLY A 80 -5.00 0.74 19.20
CA GLY A 80 -4.72 0.11 20.50
C GLY A 80 -3.29 0.29 20.99
N ASN A 81 -2.55 1.29 20.48
CA ASN A 81 -1.13 1.52 20.77
C ASN A 81 -0.23 0.34 20.37
N HIS A 82 -0.67 -0.49 19.44
CA HIS A 82 0.17 -1.56 18.92
C HIS A 82 1.31 -0.95 18.12
N GLN A 83 2.54 -1.26 18.51
CA GLN A 83 3.75 -0.76 17.89
C GLN A 83 4.43 -1.89 17.12
N ILE A 84 4.80 -1.60 15.87
CA ILE A 84 5.59 -2.50 15.04
C ILE A 84 6.89 -1.84 14.62
N THR A 85 7.91 -2.65 14.39
CA THR A 85 9.19 -2.19 13.85
C THR A 85 9.11 -2.13 12.33
N THR A 86 9.57 -1.01 11.77
CA THR A 86 9.66 -0.82 10.33
C THR A 86 11.07 -0.40 9.91
N PHE A 87 11.41 -0.67 8.65
CA PHE A 87 12.68 -0.29 8.05
C PHE A 87 12.40 0.50 6.77
N ARG A 88 12.70 1.79 6.79
CA ARG A 88 12.44 2.70 5.67
C ARG A 88 13.49 2.57 4.58
N HIS A 89 13.02 2.46 3.34
CA HIS A 89 13.83 2.56 2.13
C HIS A 89 13.25 3.64 1.21
N SER A 90 14.12 4.29 0.44
CA SER A 90 13.76 5.34 -0.53
C SER A 90 14.14 4.93 -1.94
N GLY A 91 13.67 5.69 -2.94
CA GLY A 91 13.97 5.44 -4.35
C GLY A 91 13.24 4.21 -4.90
N ILE A 92 12.05 3.91 -4.36
CA ILE A 92 11.19 2.81 -4.81
C ILE A 92 10.23 3.36 -5.86
N ASP A 93 10.18 2.76 -7.03
CA ASP A 93 9.27 3.17 -8.09
C ASP A 93 7.92 2.45 -7.96
N LEU A 94 6.83 3.21 -7.98
CA LEU A 94 5.46 2.72 -8.15
C LEU A 94 5.02 3.01 -9.59
N LEU A 95 4.63 1.97 -10.33
CA LEU A 95 4.25 2.05 -11.74
C LEU A 95 2.79 1.61 -11.92
N PHE A 96 2.04 2.37 -12.71
CA PHE A 96 0.63 2.12 -13.00
C PHE A 96 0.43 1.84 -14.51
N ASP A 97 -0.62 1.10 -14.86
CA ASP A 97 -0.89 0.68 -16.25
C ASP A 97 -1.12 1.85 -17.22
N SER A 98 -1.46 3.03 -16.70
CA SER A 98 -1.57 4.28 -17.48
C SER A 98 -0.22 4.80 -17.98
N GLY A 99 0.91 4.25 -17.49
CA GLY A 99 2.27 4.77 -17.70
C GLY A 99 2.69 5.83 -16.68
N TYR A 100 1.76 6.31 -15.83
CA TYR A 100 2.13 7.14 -14.69
C TYR A 100 3.01 6.34 -13.72
N HIS A 101 4.02 7.00 -13.17
CA HIS A 101 4.89 6.42 -12.15
C HIS A 101 5.51 7.52 -11.32
N PHE A 102 5.95 7.16 -10.11
CA PHE A 102 6.71 8.05 -9.25
C PHE A 102 7.61 7.26 -8.32
N GLN A 103 8.67 7.92 -7.85
CA GLN A 103 9.51 7.41 -6.78
C GLN A 103 8.95 7.77 -5.42
N THR A 104 9.13 6.86 -4.45
CA THR A 104 8.62 7.00 -3.11
C THR A 104 9.55 6.40 -2.04
N GLU A 105 9.18 6.65 -0.79
CA GLU A 105 9.65 5.93 0.38
C GLU A 105 8.63 4.87 0.79
N VAL A 106 9.13 3.76 1.31
CA VAL A 106 8.31 2.68 1.88
C VAL A 106 8.92 2.22 3.19
N ASP A 107 8.06 2.07 4.19
CA ASP A 107 8.39 1.37 5.43
C ASP A 107 8.11 -0.11 5.24
N PHE A 108 9.13 -0.96 5.38
CA PHE A 108 8.96 -2.41 5.33
C PHE A 108 8.87 -2.99 6.74
N SER A 109 7.97 -3.95 6.97
CA SER A 109 7.89 -4.68 8.25
C SER A 109 7.64 -6.17 8.03
N TYR A 110 8.19 -6.99 8.92
CA TYR A 110 7.93 -8.44 8.96
C TYR A 110 6.63 -8.76 9.73
N GLU A 111 6.00 -7.76 10.34
CA GLU A 111 4.84 -7.90 11.23
C GLU A 111 3.50 -7.60 10.52
N ILE A 112 3.53 -7.32 9.21
CA ILE A 112 2.34 -7.00 8.42
C ILE A 112 2.29 -7.78 7.11
N GLU A 113 1.07 -8.13 6.69
CA GLU A 113 0.81 -8.83 5.43
C GLU A 113 0.10 -7.96 4.38
N THR A 114 -0.56 -6.88 4.82
CA THR A 114 -1.30 -5.97 3.93
C THR A 114 -0.38 -4.87 3.41
N LEU A 115 -0.44 -4.59 2.10
CA LEU A 115 0.19 -3.42 1.49
C LEU A 115 -0.65 -2.17 1.76
N LEU A 116 -0.13 -1.25 2.56
CA LEU A 116 -0.80 0.02 2.86
C LEU A 116 -0.16 1.15 2.06
N LEU A 117 -0.99 1.90 1.34
CA LEU A 117 -0.63 3.11 0.62
C LEU A 117 -1.12 4.31 1.44
N GLY A 118 -0.19 5.05 2.04
CA GLY A 118 -0.47 6.02 3.10
C GLY A 118 -0.25 7.48 2.73
N GLY A 119 -0.40 8.35 3.72
CA GLY A 119 -0.30 9.81 3.60
C GLY A 119 0.98 10.28 2.90
N ILE A 120 2.13 9.90 3.44
CA ILE A 120 3.44 10.23 2.89
C ILE A 120 3.94 9.09 2.00
N GLY A 121 4.27 9.44 0.76
CA GLY A 121 4.80 8.53 -0.24
C GLY A 121 3.74 7.98 -1.20
N PHE A 122 2.45 8.20 -0.96
CA PHE A 122 1.41 7.87 -1.93
C PHE A 122 0.40 9.00 -2.08
N PHE A 123 -0.36 9.34 -1.04
CA PHE A 123 -1.38 10.40 -1.14
C PHE A 123 -0.75 11.76 -1.50
N ASP A 124 0.44 12.06 -0.98
CA ASP A 124 1.21 13.27 -1.31
C ASP A 124 1.67 13.36 -2.78
N LYS A 125 1.47 12.32 -3.59
CA LYS A 125 1.80 12.28 -5.03
C LYS A 125 0.61 12.56 -5.93
N PHE A 126 -0.57 12.76 -5.34
CA PHE A 126 -1.81 13.06 -6.06
C PHE A 126 -2.33 14.43 -5.63
N LYS A 127 -2.87 15.16 -6.59
CA LYS A 127 -3.53 16.45 -6.33
C LYS A 127 -4.82 16.26 -5.53
N LYS A 128 -5.55 15.18 -5.80
CA LYS A 128 -6.83 14.86 -5.15
C LYS A 128 -7.11 13.36 -5.21
N VAL A 129 -7.61 12.81 -4.11
CA VAL A 129 -8.08 11.42 -4.01
C VAL A 129 -9.56 11.44 -3.62
N THR A 130 -10.42 10.80 -4.42
CA THR A 130 -11.87 10.79 -4.23
C THR A 130 -12.39 9.37 -4.05
N PHE A 131 -12.99 9.08 -2.90
CA PHE A 131 -13.60 7.78 -2.62
C PHE A 131 -15.09 7.81 -2.95
N GLN A 132 -15.51 7.07 -3.99
CA GLN A 132 -16.90 6.98 -4.41
C GLN A 132 -17.49 5.64 -3.96
N LYS A 133 -17.73 5.50 -2.64
CA LYS A 133 -18.09 4.21 -2.03
C LYS A 133 -19.32 3.53 -2.65
N LYS A 134 -20.36 4.30 -3.01
CA LYS A 134 -21.57 3.74 -3.65
C LYS A 134 -21.30 3.18 -5.06
N ALA A 135 -20.34 3.74 -5.77
CA ALA A 135 -19.93 3.31 -7.10
C ALA A 135 -18.76 2.32 -7.05
N GLU A 136 -18.20 2.05 -5.87
CA GLU A 136 -17.05 1.17 -5.66
C GLU A 136 -15.82 1.55 -6.49
N ILE A 137 -15.61 2.86 -6.66
CA ILE A 137 -14.48 3.43 -7.40
C ILE A 137 -13.69 4.39 -6.49
N VAL A 138 -12.38 4.45 -6.70
CA VAL A 138 -11.52 5.50 -6.16
C VAL A 138 -10.83 6.21 -7.32
N GLU A 139 -10.91 7.54 -7.36
CA GLU A 139 -10.23 8.35 -8.38
C GLU A 139 -9.04 9.05 -7.76
N LEU A 140 -7.87 8.94 -8.40
CA LEU A 140 -6.64 9.62 -8.00
C LEU A 140 -6.18 10.56 -9.12
N GLU A 141 -6.35 11.86 -8.91
CA GLU A 141 -5.96 12.91 -9.85
C GLU A 141 -4.47 13.24 -9.66
N TYR A 142 -3.67 13.18 -10.74
CA TYR A 142 -2.23 13.48 -10.74
C TYR A 142 -1.84 14.59 -11.74
#